data_AF-A0A3B8MKQ3-F1
#
_entry.id   AF-A0A3B8MKQ3-F1
#
_cell.length_a   1.000
_cell.length_b   1.000
_cell.length_c   1.000
_cell.angle_alpha   90.00
_cell.angle_beta   90.00
_cell.angle_gamma   90.00
#
_symmetry.space_group_name_H-M   'P 1'
#
loop_
_entity.id
_entity.type
_entity.pdbx_description
1 polymer ?
#
loop_
_entity_poly.entity_id
_entity_poly.type
_entity_poly.pdbx_seq_one_letter_code
_entity_poly.pdbx_strand_id
1 'polypeptide(L)' 'MTDASDHFPYQFYSAYADPANRKDYADFPEGLTQDEWFAYVNVDAPNHCFKGNVAVPWLKQVMV' A
#
# COMPACT_ATOMS: atom_id res chain seq x y z
N MET A 1 20.22 -20.48 3.71
CA MET A 1 19.28 -19.66 2.93
C MET A 1 19.20 -18.33 3.64
N THR A 2 19.86 -17.30 3.10
CA THR A 2 19.58 -15.93 3.51
C THR A 2 18.23 -15.57 2.90
N ASP A 3 17.25 -15.20 3.72
CA ASP A 3 16.00 -14.68 3.19
C ASP A 3 16.25 -13.27 2.63
N ALA A 4 15.45 -12.87 1.65
CA ALA A 4 15.53 -11.54 1.00
C ALA A 4 14.28 -10.71 1.33
N SER A 5 13.68 -10.96 2.49
CA SER A 5 12.45 -10.32 2.96
C SER A 5 12.59 -8.79 3.02
N ASP A 6 13.78 -8.30 3.35
CA ASP A 6 14.10 -6.87 3.39
C ASP A 6 14.24 -6.20 2.01
N HIS A 7 14.27 -6.97 0.91
CA HIS A 7 14.43 -6.42 -0.44
C HIS A 7 13.11 -6.00 -1.10
N PHE A 8 11.97 -6.21 -0.41
CA PHE A 8 10.65 -5.86 -0.93
C PHE A 8 9.96 -4.80 -0.04
N PRO A 9 10.30 -3.51 -0.20
CA PRO A 9 9.61 -2.47 0.52
C PRO A 9 8.17 -2.32 -0.01
N TYR A 10 7.22 -2.22 0.91
CA TYR A 10 5.84 -1.88 0.62
C TYR A 10 5.45 -0.61 1.37
N GLN A 11 4.52 0.16 0.81
CA GLN A 11 3.94 1.33 1.47
C GLN A 11 2.45 1.40 1.19
N PHE A 12 1.72 1.91 2.17
CA PHE A 12 0.29 2.24 2.02
C PHE A 12 0.13 3.68 1.56
N TYR A 13 -1.05 4.02 1.05
CA TYR A 13 -1.43 5.43 0.89
C TYR A 13 -1.32 6.17 2.23
N SER A 14 -1.06 7.48 2.20
CA SER A 14 -0.87 8.29 3.41
C SER A 14 -2.04 8.20 4.39
N ALA A 15 -3.27 8.09 3.89
CA ALA A 15 -4.47 7.88 4.73
C ALA A 15 -4.42 6.58 5.57
N TYR A 16 -3.69 5.57 5.09
CA TYR A 16 -3.58 4.23 5.67
C TYR A 16 -2.15 3.91 6.13
N ALA A 17 -1.28 4.92 6.27
CA ALA A 17 0.08 4.75 6.76
C ALA A 17 0.11 4.30 8.24
N ASP A 18 -0.86 4.79 9.03
CA ASP A 18 -1.07 4.34 10.41
C ASP A 18 -1.76 2.95 10.42
N PRO A 19 -1.16 1.94 11.07
CA PRO A 19 -1.82 0.66 11.33
C PRO A 19 -3.24 0.74 11.87
N ALA A 20 -3.55 1.71 12.73
CA ALA A 20 -4.86 1.87 13.34
C ALA A 20 -5.96 2.27 12.33
N ASN A 21 -5.58 2.84 11.19
CA ASN A 21 -6.50 3.22 10.11
C ASN A 21 -6.70 2.09 9.09
N ARG A 22 -5.97 0.99 9.24
CA ARG A 22 -6.08 -0.17 8.35
C ARG A 22 -7.06 -1.17 8.93
N LYS A 23 -7.60 -1.97 8.02
CA LYS A 23 -8.41 -3.12 8.36
C LYS A 23 -7.68 -4.33 7.78
N ASP A 24 -7.34 -5.27 8.64
CA ASP A 24 -6.68 -6.51 8.24
C ASP A 24 -7.75 -7.60 8.21
N TYR A 25 -8.11 -8.02 7.01
CA TYR A 25 -9.23 -8.93 6.78
C TYR A 25 -8.72 -10.19 6.07
N ALA A 26 -9.18 -11.35 6.54
CA ALA A 26 -8.82 -12.64 5.96
C ALA A 26 -9.61 -12.98 4.68
N ASP A 27 -10.85 -12.49 4.59
CA ASP A 27 -11.81 -12.85 3.53
C ASP A 27 -12.37 -11.60 2.86
N PHE A 28 -12.69 -11.70 1.57
CA PHE A 28 -13.33 -10.62 0.83
C PHE A 28 -14.85 -10.79 0.84
N PRO A 29 -15.62 -9.85 1.40
CA PRO A 29 -17.07 -9.94 1.41
C PRO A 29 -17.62 -9.67 0.01
N GLU A 30 -18.65 -10.43 -0.36
CA GLU A 30 -19.42 -10.19 -1.58
C GLU A 30 -20.43 -9.05 -1.39
N GLY A 31 -20.86 -8.45 -2.50
CA GLY A 31 -21.94 -7.45 -2.50
C GLY A 31 -21.56 -6.03 -2.07
N LEU A 32 -20.27 -5.75 -1.86
CA LEU A 32 -19.80 -4.39 -1.62
C LEU A 32 -19.97 -3.50 -2.86
N THR A 33 -20.32 -2.24 -2.63
CA THR A 33 -20.15 -1.19 -3.63
C THR A 33 -18.66 -0.91 -3.87
N GLN A 34 -18.35 -0.19 -4.96
CA GLN A 34 -16.97 0.14 -5.30
C GLN A 34 -16.28 1.02 -4.23
N ASP A 35 -17.00 1.98 -3.64
CA ASP A 35 -16.43 2.86 -2.61
C ASP A 35 -16.17 2.10 -1.31
N GLU A 36 -17.11 1.22 -0.93
CA GLU A 36 -16.93 0.32 0.21
C GLU A 36 -15.74 -0.62 0.00
N TRP A 37 -15.58 -1.14 -1.22
CA TRP A 37 -14.43 -1.96 -1.58
C TRP A 37 -13.12 -1.19 -1.44
N PHE A 38 -13.00 0.02 -1.98
CA PHE A 38 -11.77 0.80 -1.86
C PHE A 38 -11.42 1.15 -0.42
N ALA A 39 -12.42 1.49 0.40
CA ALA A 39 -12.22 1.68 1.82
C ALA A 39 -11.79 0.39 2.53
N TYR A 40 -12.35 -0.76 2.12
CA TYR A 40 -12.02 -2.08 2.65
C TYR A 40 -10.56 -2.46 2.40
N VAL A 41 -10.06 -2.20 1.18
CA VAL A 41 -8.70 -2.56 0.75
C VAL A 41 -7.68 -1.43 0.86
N ASN A 42 -7.95 -0.43 1.69
CA ASN A 42 -7.00 0.66 2.01
C ASN A 42 -6.56 1.48 0.77
N VAL A 43 -7.48 1.74 -0.15
CA VAL A 43 -7.23 2.53 -1.36
C VAL A 43 -7.76 3.95 -1.19
N ASP A 44 -6.90 4.93 -1.45
CA ASP A 44 -7.24 6.36 -1.52
C ASP A 44 -7.25 6.81 -2.99
N ALA A 45 -8.38 6.59 -3.66
CA ALA A 45 -8.54 6.83 -5.09
C ALA A 45 -8.27 8.29 -5.51
N PRO A 46 -8.73 9.33 -4.77
CA PRO A 46 -8.42 10.72 -5.07
C PRO A 46 -6.91 11.03 -5.15
N ASN A 47 -6.10 10.32 -4.37
CA ASN A 47 -4.64 10.47 -4.37
C ASN A 47 -3.92 9.44 -5.24
N HIS A 48 -4.61 8.76 -6.16
CA HIS A 48 -4.00 7.81 -7.08
C HIS A 48 -3.17 8.52 -8.15
N CYS A 49 -1.84 8.33 -8.08
CA CYS A 49 -0.86 8.87 -9.02
C CYS A 49 0.50 8.19 -8.81
N PHE A 50 1.43 8.41 -9.74
CA PHE A 50 2.81 7.94 -9.58
C PHE A 50 3.49 8.60 -8.37
N LYS A 51 4.00 7.79 -7.44
CA LYS A 51 4.63 8.23 -6.19
C LYS A 51 6.13 8.44 -6.37
N GLY A 52 6.50 9.41 -7.21
CA GLY A 52 7.90 9.73 -7.49
C GLY A 52 8.70 10.09 -6.23
N ASN A 53 8.04 10.70 -5.24
CA ASN A 53 8.62 10.99 -3.93
C ASN A 53 8.98 9.74 -3.11
N VAL A 54 8.43 8.58 -3.43
CA VAL A 54 8.76 7.28 -2.81
C VAL A 54 9.71 6.49 -3.70
N ALA A 55 9.37 6.35 -4.99
CA ALA A 55 10.10 5.52 -5.93
C ALA A 55 11.52 6.03 -6.21
N VAL A 56 11.71 7.35 -6.39
CA VAL A 56 13.04 7.91 -6.73
C VAL A 56 14.06 7.73 -5.59
N PRO A 57 13.74 8.03 -4.32
CA PRO A 57 14.64 7.72 -3.22
C PRO A 57 14.99 6.23 -3.12
N TRP A 58 14.01 5.33 -3.29
CA TRP A 58 14.26 3.89 -3.28
C TRP A 58 15.19 3.45 -4.42
N LEU A 59 14.95 3.90 -5.64
CA LEU A 59 15.80 3.59 -6.79
C LEU A 59 17.26 4.03 -6.56
N LYS A 60 17.48 5.19 -5.95
CA LYS A 60 18.83 5.66 -5.58
C LYS A 60 19.52 4.76 -4.56
N GLN A 61 18.77 4.08 -3.69
CA GLN A 61 19.34 3.18 -2.69
C GLN A 61 19.76 1.84 -3.30
N VAL A 62 19.03 1.34 -4.30
CA VAL A 62 19.25 -0.01 -4.86
C VAL A 62 20.08 -0.03 -6.14
N MET A 63 20.26 1.12 -6.82
CA MET A 63 20.99 1.23 -8.08
C MET A 63 22.37 1.92 -7.94
N VAL A 64 22.73 2.39 -6.75
CA VAL A 64 23.98 3.10 -6.46
C VAL A 64 24.70 2.38 -5.32
#